data_AF-A0A7C4XHN6-F1
#
_entry.id   AF-A0A7C4XHN6-F1
#
_cell.length_a   1.000
_cell.length_b   1.000
_cell.length_c   1.000
_cell.angle_alpha   90.00
_cell.angle_beta   90.00
_cell.angle_gamma   90.00
#
_symmetry.space_group_name_H-M   'P 1'
#
loop_
_entity.id
_entity.type
_entity.pdbx_description
1 polymer ?
#
loop_
_entity_poly.entity_id
_entity_poly.type
_entity_poly.pdbx_seq_one_letter_code
_entity_poly.pdbx_strand_id
1 'polypeptide(L)'
;MELDQQAAEFAERLDAGHSPYIGYDETQEWPDGRLEELIEKGILIETVPSKTVLCKECRHECTIEPSIETLPQTDKAVGLHLCDVQGMIEIELDRLKQWEIVPEKLVEFGPDSDYDNPESQQYEPYLLEWLGATWRIVFDGEVTTVNDGVGIQRISLLLSNPRKDLFCLDILKQEGKNPIAKFNEFEDEVIDKETEAACREKLREYEEELEDARNCNDYGRIDKIQPKLEHIKEYLLKASGYNGRTRKFGNDPEKARIRMTNSIRRTIKSKDIAKIPELKRHLDKSINTAQFMCYDPEREIPWKIIKKSDVT
;
A
#
# COMPACT_ATOMS: atom_id res chain seq x y z
N MET A 1 31.12 16.71 -4.29
CA MET A 1 29.78 17.13 -3.87
C MET A 1 29.86 17.48 -2.40
N GLU A 2 29.48 18.68 -1.99
CA GLU A 2 29.49 19.09 -0.58
C GLU A 2 28.45 18.28 0.20
N LEU A 3 28.61 18.14 1.53
CA LEU A 3 27.68 17.39 2.38
C LEU A 3 26.27 18.02 2.32
N ASP A 4 26.22 19.35 2.39
CA ASP A 4 24.99 20.16 2.35
C ASP A 4 24.25 20.00 1.01
N GLN A 5 24.98 19.85 -0.09
CA GLN A 5 24.38 19.61 -1.40
C GLN A 5 23.68 18.25 -1.46
N GLN A 6 24.29 17.22 -0.88
CA GLN A 6 23.69 15.89 -0.87
C GLN A 6 22.53 15.78 0.13
N ALA A 7 22.61 16.49 1.26
CA ALA A 7 21.47 16.64 2.16
C ALA A 7 20.31 17.38 1.47
N ALA A 8 20.60 18.40 0.65
CA ALA A 8 19.59 19.07 -0.16
C ALA A 8 18.98 18.15 -1.23
N GLU A 9 19.78 17.33 -1.91
CA GLU A 9 19.27 16.32 -2.86
C GLU A 9 18.37 15.28 -2.16
N PHE A 10 18.71 14.88 -0.93
CA PHE A 10 17.86 14.01 -0.12
C PHE A 10 16.56 14.70 0.29
N ALA A 11 16.61 15.97 0.68
CA ALA A 11 15.41 16.77 0.94
C ALA A 11 14.54 16.86 -0.32
N GLU A 12 15.09 17.28 -1.46
CA GLU A 12 14.38 17.35 -2.74
C GLU A 12 13.78 16.00 -3.16
N ARG A 13 14.48 14.89 -2.88
CA ARG A 13 13.99 13.52 -3.13
C ARG A 13 12.75 13.21 -2.28
N LEU A 14 12.81 13.52 -0.98
CA LEU A 14 11.68 13.34 -0.07
C LEU A 14 10.50 14.26 -0.46
N ASP A 15 10.81 15.48 -0.87
CA ASP A 15 9.86 16.51 -1.31
C ASP A 15 9.15 16.08 -2.59
N ALA A 16 9.90 15.51 -3.53
CA ALA A 16 9.39 14.91 -4.75
C ALA A 16 8.56 13.64 -4.50
N GLY A 17 8.55 13.11 -3.27
CA GLY A 17 7.77 11.92 -2.93
C GLY A 17 8.44 10.60 -3.31
N HIS A 18 9.73 10.64 -3.61
CA HIS A 18 10.50 9.45 -3.94
C HIS A 18 10.81 8.63 -2.68
N SER A 19 11.31 7.41 -2.90
CA SER A 19 11.65 6.49 -1.82
C SER A 19 12.61 7.14 -0.80
N PRO A 20 12.35 7.05 0.52
CA PRO A 20 13.28 7.52 1.54
C PRO A 20 14.50 6.59 1.69
N TYR A 21 14.53 5.48 0.95
CA TYR A 21 15.63 4.53 0.98
C TYR A 21 16.65 4.83 -0.11
N ILE A 22 17.92 4.77 0.28
CA ILE A 22 19.09 4.74 -0.57
C ILE A 22 19.56 3.28 -0.65
N GLY A 23 19.65 2.75 -1.87
CA GLY A 23 20.19 1.40 -2.10
C GLY A 23 21.72 1.39 -2.20
N TYR A 24 22.34 0.25 -1.93
CA TYR A 24 23.78 0.04 -2.12
C TYR A 24 24.31 0.54 -3.47
N ASP A 25 23.62 0.21 -4.56
CA ASP A 25 24.06 0.61 -5.90
C ASP A 25 24.13 2.13 -6.07
N GLU A 26 23.24 2.89 -5.43
CA GLU A 26 23.22 4.36 -5.44
C GLU A 26 24.44 4.92 -4.67
N THR A 27 24.80 4.29 -3.54
CA THR A 27 25.98 4.71 -2.76
C THR A 27 27.31 4.53 -3.49
N GLN A 28 27.37 3.62 -4.47
CA GLN A 28 28.60 3.38 -5.25
C GLN A 28 28.93 4.51 -6.23
N GLU A 29 27.97 5.38 -6.52
CA GLU A 29 28.18 6.55 -7.38
C GLU A 29 28.68 7.77 -6.59
N TRP A 30 28.74 7.66 -5.26
CA TRP A 30 29.16 8.74 -4.38
C TRP A 30 30.68 8.76 -4.19
N PRO A 31 31.27 9.89 -3.76
CA PRO A 31 32.67 9.95 -3.38
C PRO A 31 33.00 9.00 -2.22
N ASP A 32 34.21 8.44 -2.24
CA ASP A 32 34.71 7.56 -1.18
C ASP A 32 34.56 8.20 0.22
N GLY A 33 34.04 7.44 1.18
CA GLY A 33 33.84 7.90 2.56
C GLY A 33 32.54 8.67 2.81
N ARG A 34 31.77 9.02 1.77
CA ARG A 34 30.54 9.83 1.91
C ARG A 34 29.43 9.07 2.64
N LEU A 35 29.29 7.77 2.38
CA LEU A 35 28.30 6.94 3.06
C LEU A 35 28.58 6.89 4.57
N GLU A 36 29.83 6.64 4.94
CA GLU A 36 30.27 6.61 6.33
C GLU A 36 30.06 7.96 7.02
N GLU A 37 30.37 9.06 6.33
CA GLU A 37 30.14 10.42 6.82
C GLU A 37 28.65 10.71 7.08
N LEU A 38 27.76 10.32 6.15
CA LEU A 38 26.31 10.49 6.31
C LEU A 38 25.73 9.62 7.43
N ILE A 39 26.28 8.42 7.64
CA ILE A 39 25.91 7.55 8.75
C ILE A 39 26.41 8.13 10.08
N GLU A 40 27.64 8.63 10.15
CA GLU A 40 28.21 9.24 11.36
C GLU A 40 27.42 10.49 11.79
N LYS A 41 26.94 11.27 10.83
CA LYS A 41 26.05 12.42 11.05
C LYS A 41 24.61 12.02 11.39
N GLY A 42 24.25 10.74 11.24
CA GLY A 42 22.91 10.22 11.49
C GLY A 42 21.88 10.61 10.42
N ILE A 43 22.32 11.14 9.28
CA ILE A 43 21.46 11.47 8.13
C ILE A 43 20.96 10.19 7.46
N LEU A 44 21.80 9.14 7.47
CA LEU A 44 21.44 7.81 6.99
C LEU A 44 21.53 6.81 8.13
N ILE A 45 20.53 5.93 8.23
CA ILE A 45 20.55 4.77 9.13
C ILE A 45 20.48 3.48 8.32
N GLU A 46 21.35 2.53 8.62
CA GLU A 46 21.28 1.21 7.98
C GLU A 46 19.99 0.51 8.44
N THR A 47 19.23 -0.01 7.49
CA THR A 47 17.94 -0.67 7.78
C THR A 47 17.98 -2.15 7.39
N VAL A 48 16.84 -2.82 7.52
CA VAL A 48 16.73 -4.20 7.03
C VAL A 48 17.06 -4.24 5.53
N PRO A 49 17.89 -5.18 5.07
CA PRO A 49 18.22 -5.29 3.66
C PRO A 49 16.95 -5.38 2.80
N SER A 50 17.00 -4.76 1.64
CA SER A 50 15.97 -4.89 0.62
C SER A 50 15.82 -6.35 0.24
N LYS A 51 14.60 -6.76 -0.13
CA LYS A 51 14.38 -8.08 -0.72
C LYS A 51 14.75 -8.12 -2.20
N THR A 52 14.89 -6.95 -2.82
CA THR A 52 15.05 -6.83 -4.26
C THR A 52 16.20 -5.91 -4.63
N VAL A 53 16.88 -6.24 -5.73
CA VAL A 53 17.91 -5.40 -6.38
C VAL A 53 17.55 -5.14 -7.83
N LEU A 54 18.07 -4.07 -8.41
CA LEU A 54 17.95 -3.84 -9.85
C LEU A 54 18.97 -4.67 -10.62
N CYS A 55 18.56 -5.22 -11.75
CA CYS A 55 19.45 -5.93 -12.66
C CYS A 55 20.36 -4.93 -13.39
N LYS A 56 21.67 -5.00 -13.15
CA LYS A 56 22.69 -4.21 -13.88
C LYS A 56 22.99 -4.77 -15.28
N GLU A 57 22.59 -6.01 -15.53
CA GLU A 57 22.97 -6.77 -16.71
C GLU A 57 21.93 -6.72 -17.85
N CYS A 58 20.71 -6.27 -17.56
CA CYS A 58 19.65 -6.15 -18.56
C CYS A 58 19.27 -4.69 -18.82
N ARG A 59 18.95 -4.36 -20.08
CA ARG A 59 18.44 -3.02 -20.47
C ARG A 59 16.98 -2.76 -20.07
N HIS A 60 16.39 -3.68 -19.30
CA HIS A 60 14.97 -3.64 -18.94
C HIS A 60 14.74 -3.22 -17.47
N GLU A 61 15.79 -2.83 -16.74
CA GLU A 61 15.72 -2.40 -15.33
C GLU A 61 14.93 -3.39 -14.46
N CYS A 62 15.12 -4.69 -14.69
CA CYS A 62 14.36 -5.72 -13.99
C CYS A 62 14.64 -5.66 -12.48
N THR A 63 13.59 -5.71 -11.67
CA THR A 63 13.69 -5.90 -10.22
C THR A 63 13.82 -7.39 -9.91
N ILE A 64 14.89 -7.76 -9.20
CA ILE A 64 15.27 -9.14 -8.90
C ILE A 64 15.12 -9.39 -7.41
N GLU A 65 14.35 -10.41 -7.01
CA GLU A 65 14.38 -10.99 -5.66
C GLU A 65 15.30 -12.23 -5.69
N PRO A 66 16.57 -12.13 -5.25
CA PRO A 66 17.50 -13.25 -5.30
C PRO A 66 17.16 -14.32 -4.24
N SER A 67 17.33 -15.58 -4.61
CA SER A 67 17.37 -16.69 -3.65
C SER A 67 18.72 -16.69 -2.95
N ILE A 68 18.73 -16.50 -1.63
CA ILE A 68 19.97 -16.52 -0.85
C ILE A 68 20.35 -17.99 -0.57
N GLU A 69 21.49 -18.42 -1.08
CA GLU A 69 22.03 -19.76 -0.90
C GLU A 69 23.46 -19.71 -0.35
N THR A 70 23.82 -20.67 0.50
CA THR A 70 25.21 -20.84 0.97
C THR A 70 25.91 -21.87 0.11
N LEU A 71 26.98 -21.46 -0.57
CA LEU A 71 27.70 -22.35 -1.47
C LEU A 71 28.45 -23.44 -0.68
N PRO A 72 28.26 -24.74 -0.98
CA PRO A 72 28.86 -25.85 -0.23
C PRO A 72 30.40 -25.87 -0.22
N GLN A 73 31.02 -25.17 -1.16
CA GLN A 73 32.46 -25.24 -1.43
C GLN A 73 33.24 -24.10 -0.75
N THR A 74 32.58 -22.97 -0.48
CA THR A 74 33.21 -21.74 0.04
C THR A 74 32.58 -21.26 1.34
N ASP A 75 31.46 -21.86 1.76
CA ASP A 75 30.63 -21.44 2.90
C ASP A 75 30.17 -19.97 2.83
N LYS A 76 30.25 -19.37 1.63
CA LYS A 76 29.86 -17.99 1.35
C LYS A 76 28.38 -17.96 0.96
N ALA A 77 27.61 -17.08 1.60
CA ALA A 77 26.24 -16.79 1.20
C ALA A 77 26.24 -15.88 -0.04
N VAL A 78 25.46 -16.27 -1.05
CA VAL A 78 25.34 -15.55 -2.33
C VAL A 78 23.87 -15.47 -2.74
N GLY A 79 23.49 -14.40 -3.41
CA GLY A 79 22.17 -14.28 -4.03
C GLY A 79 22.20 -14.94 -5.41
N LEU A 80 21.24 -15.81 -5.71
CA LEU A 80 21.11 -16.44 -7.02
C LEU A 80 19.79 -16.03 -7.67
N HIS A 81 19.85 -15.67 -8.95
CA HIS A 81 18.66 -15.41 -9.74
C HIS A 81 18.77 -16.05 -11.12
N LEU A 82 17.68 -16.64 -11.60
CA LEU A 82 17.61 -17.21 -12.94
C LEU A 82 16.98 -16.17 -13.87
N CYS A 83 17.81 -15.51 -14.67
CA CYS A 83 17.40 -14.57 -15.69
C CYS A 83 17.02 -15.32 -16.98
N ASP A 84 15.88 -14.99 -17.58
CA ASP A 84 15.42 -15.58 -18.85
C ASP A 84 16.35 -15.29 -20.04
N VAL A 85 17.21 -14.26 -19.93
CA VAL A 85 18.11 -13.82 -21.01
C VAL A 85 19.55 -14.28 -20.78
N GLN A 86 20.04 -14.20 -19.54
CA GLN A 86 21.45 -14.47 -19.21
C GLN A 86 21.66 -15.79 -18.45
N GLY A 87 20.59 -16.50 -18.09
CA GLY A 87 20.68 -17.70 -17.27
C GLY A 87 20.92 -17.34 -15.80
N MET A 88 21.68 -18.18 -15.09
CA MET A 88 21.92 -17.98 -13.66
C MET A 88 22.92 -16.86 -13.43
N ILE A 89 22.48 -15.83 -12.71
CA ILE A 89 23.31 -14.70 -12.28
C ILE A 89 23.50 -14.73 -10.78
N GLU A 90 24.72 -14.41 -10.34
CA GLU A 90 25.09 -14.25 -8.95
C GLU A 90 24.95 -12.78 -8.55
N ILE A 91 24.32 -12.53 -7.41
CA ILE A 91 24.08 -11.22 -6.84
C ILE A 91 24.81 -11.17 -5.50
N GLU A 92 25.72 -10.20 -5.39
CA GLU A 92 26.40 -9.90 -4.15
C GLU A 92 25.39 -9.40 -3.10
N LEU A 93 25.43 -9.99 -1.90
CA LEU A 93 24.46 -9.69 -0.84
C LEU A 93 24.56 -8.25 -0.35
N ASP A 94 25.72 -7.60 -0.47
CA ASP A 94 25.88 -6.19 -0.14
C ASP A 94 24.98 -5.30 -0.99
N ARG A 95 24.62 -5.72 -2.21
CA ARG A 95 23.68 -4.98 -3.07
C ARG A 95 22.26 -4.91 -2.51
N LEU A 96 21.92 -5.77 -1.54
CA LEU A 96 20.64 -5.73 -0.83
C LEU A 96 20.68 -4.71 0.33
N LYS A 97 21.85 -4.19 0.72
CA LYS A 97 21.93 -3.17 1.77
C LYS A 97 21.20 -1.90 1.33
N GLN A 98 20.51 -1.29 2.27
CA GLN A 98 19.82 -0.03 2.08
C GLN A 98 19.84 0.79 3.36
N TRP A 99 19.83 2.10 3.18
CA TRP A 99 19.79 3.08 4.26
C TRP A 99 18.54 3.93 4.14
N GLU A 100 17.94 4.27 5.26
CA GLU A 100 16.82 5.19 5.33
C GLU A 100 17.36 6.60 5.62
N ILE A 101 16.90 7.56 4.83
CA ILE A 101 17.13 8.98 5.07
C ILE A 101 16.31 9.39 6.30
N VAL A 102 16.98 9.96 7.30
CA VAL A 102 16.38 10.48 8.53
C VAL A 102 15.99 11.93 8.29
N PRO A 103 14.70 12.25 8.06
CA PRO A 103 14.30 13.60 7.65
C PRO A 103 14.62 14.64 8.73
N GLU A 104 14.54 14.26 10.01
CA GLU A 104 14.84 15.15 11.14
C GLU A 104 16.30 15.63 11.12
N LYS A 105 17.21 14.83 10.57
CA LYS A 105 18.63 15.17 10.46
C LYS A 105 18.98 16.00 9.24
N LEU A 106 18.09 16.08 8.24
CA LEU A 106 18.31 16.96 7.09
C LEU A 106 18.12 18.44 7.43
N VAL A 107 17.33 18.75 8.47
CA VAL A 107 17.10 20.13 8.94
C VAL A 107 18.39 20.80 9.45
N GLU A 108 19.33 20.00 9.97
CA GLU A 108 20.62 20.49 10.47
C GLU A 108 21.61 20.88 9.34
N PHE A 109 21.37 20.43 8.09
CA PHE A 109 22.32 20.52 6.98
C PHE A 109 21.72 21.01 5.65
N GLY A 110 20.41 21.20 5.55
CA GLY A 110 19.73 21.70 4.35
C GLY A 110 19.76 23.23 4.23
N PRO A 111 19.75 23.80 3.01
CA PRO A 111 19.64 25.25 2.81
C PRO A 111 18.24 25.70 3.24
N ASP A 112 18.14 26.45 4.34
CA ASP A 112 16.90 27.07 4.86
C ASP A 112 15.64 26.29 4.47
N SER A 113 15.62 25.00 4.80
CA SER A 113 14.52 24.14 4.40
C SER A 113 13.43 24.36 5.43
N ASP A 114 12.31 24.95 4.99
CA ASP A 114 11.11 25.26 5.77
C ASP A 114 10.42 24.02 6.40
N TYR A 115 11.12 22.89 6.51
CA TYR A 115 10.63 21.60 7.00
C TYR A 115 10.46 21.51 8.51
N ASP A 116 10.85 22.54 9.26
CA ASP A 116 10.54 22.62 10.69
C ASP A 116 10.08 24.02 11.12
N ASN A 117 9.12 24.59 10.36
CA ASN A 117 8.21 25.55 10.97
C ASN A 117 6.78 24.96 11.03
N PRO A 118 6.41 24.33 12.15
CA PRO A 118 5.03 23.87 12.37
C PRO A 118 3.97 24.99 12.32
N GLU A 119 4.36 26.27 12.23
CA GLU A 119 3.44 27.41 12.06
C GLU A 119 3.15 27.82 10.61
N SER A 120 3.88 27.34 9.58
CA SER A 120 3.77 27.89 8.21
C SER A 120 3.24 26.97 7.11
N GLN A 121 2.95 25.69 7.38
CA GLN A 121 2.16 24.86 6.47
C GLN A 121 0.81 24.50 7.09
N GLN A 122 -0.21 25.30 6.76
CA GLN A 122 -1.60 24.93 7.00
C GLN A 122 -1.96 23.77 6.07
N TYR A 123 -1.70 22.55 6.52
CA TYR A 123 -2.33 21.38 5.94
C TYR A 123 -3.82 21.37 6.30
N GLU A 124 -4.64 20.90 5.36
CA GLU A 124 -6.02 20.54 5.71
C GLU A 124 -5.97 19.47 6.81
N PRO A 125 -6.81 19.56 7.85
CA PRO A 125 -6.71 18.70 9.03
C PRO A 125 -6.88 17.21 8.71
N TYR A 126 -7.46 16.88 7.56
CA TYR A 126 -7.66 15.52 7.08
C TYR A 126 -7.24 15.41 5.61
N LEU A 127 -5.99 15.02 5.38
CA LEU A 127 -5.40 14.93 4.04
C LEU A 127 -4.81 13.54 3.83
N LEU A 128 -5.08 12.94 2.68
CA LEU A 128 -4.37 11.78 2.18
C LEU A 128 -3.81 12.11 0.79
N GLU A 129 -2.50 12.26 0.71
CA GLU A 129 -1.83 12.69 -0.51
C GLU A 129 -0.92 11.58 -1.02
N TRP A 130 -1.14 11.14 -2.27
CA TRP A 130 -0.24 10.22 -2.94
C TRP A 130 0.92 10.97 -3.58
N LEU A 131 2.13 10.66 -3.12
CA LEU A 131 3.38 11.27 -3.53
C LEU A 131 4.17 10.40 -4.55
N GLY A 132 3.62 9.27 -4.99
CA GLY A 132 4.29 8.33 -5.90
C GLY A 132 4.81 7.10 -5.16
N ALA A 133 5.95 7.21 -4.46
CA ALA A 133 6.50 6.08 -3.69
C ALA A 133 5.90 5.96 -2.28
N THR A 134 5.29 7.04 -1.79
CA THR A 134 4.73 7.13 -0.44
C THR A 134 3.38 7.85 -0.42
N TRP A 135 2.68 7.74 0.70
CA TRP A 135 1.46 8.48 1.00
C TRP A 135 1.68 9.33 2.24
N ARG A 136 1.35 10.61 2.14
CA ARG A 136 1.26 11.51 3.29
C ARG A 136 -0.14 11.46 3.85
N ILE A 137 -0.24 11.30 5.17
CA ILE A 137 -1.50 11.31 5.91
C ILE A 137 -1.43 12.42 6.94
N VAL A 138 -2.37 13.36 6.86
CA VAL A 138 -2.63 14.36 7.90
C VAL A 138 -3.91 13.99 8.60
N PHE A 139 -3.87 13.88 9.92
CA PHE A 139 -5.02 13.57 10.75
C PHE A 139 -5.05 14.48 11.98
N ASP A 140 -6.04 15.35 12.04
CA ASP A 140 -6.21 16.36 13.08
C ASP A 140 -4.95 17.25 13.28
N GLY A 141 -4.27 17.56 12.17
CA GLY A 141 -3.04 18.36 12.14
C GLY A 141 -1.74 17.58 12.37
N GLU A 142 -1.80 16.33 12.82
CA GLU A 142 -0.62 15.46 12.90
C GLU A 142 -0.31 14.82 11.55
N VAL A 143 0.97 14.73 11.19
CA VAL A 143 1.42 14.24 9.88
C VAL A 143 2.22 12.94 10.02
N THR A 144 1.95 11.97 9.15
CA THR A 144 2.77 10.77 8.99
C THR A 144 2.88 10.40 7.51
N THR A 145 3.91 9.61 7.19
CA THR A 145 4.17 9.12 5.83
C THR A 145 4.25 7.60 5.85
N VAL A 146 3.56 6.95 4.92
CA VAL A 146 3.57 5.50 4.75
C VAL A 146 4.05 5.13 3.35
N ASN A 147 4.81 4.03 3.23
CA ASN A 147 5.22 3.52 1.91
C ASN A 147 3.99 3.13 1.07
N ASP A 148 4.06 3.38 -0.24
CA ASP A 148 3.05 2.91 -1.17
C ASP A 148 2.97 1.38 -1.14
N GLY A 149 1.75 0.89 -1.25
CA GLY A 149 1.47 -0.53 -1.19
C GLY A 149 -0.01 -0.82 -1.25
N VAL A 150 -0.32 -2.07 -1.56
CA VAL A 150 -1.70 -2.50 -1.83
C VAL A 150 -2.67 -2.18 -0.68
N GLY A 151 -2.19 -2.23 0.57
CA GLY A 151 -3.03 -1.93 1.74
C GLY A 151 -3.42 -0.45 1.85
N ILE A 152 -2.48 0.48 1.64
CA ILE A 152 -2.78 1.92 1.71
C ILE A 152 -3.59 2.38 0.48
N GLN A 153 -3.35 1.79 -0.70
CA GLN A 153 -4.17 2.04 -1.89
C GLN A 153 -5.64 1.63 -1.67
N ARG A 154 -5.88 0.49 -1.01
CA ARG A 154 -7.23 0.04 -0.63
C ARG A 154 -7.88 0.99 0.39
N ILE A 155 -7.11 1.46 1.37
CA ILE A 155 -7.61 2.45 2.35
C ILE A 155 -7.97 3.76 1.65
N SER A 156 -7.11 4.27 0.76
CA SER A 156 -7.38 5.45 -0.05
C SER A 156 -8.68 5.33 -0.83
N LEU A 157 -8.92 4.17 -1.46
CA LEU A 157 -10.13 3.91 -2.22
C LEU A 157 -11.39 3.94 -1.34
N LEU A 158 -11.32 3.38 -0.13
CA LEU A 158 -12.41 3.40 0.85
C LEU A 158 -12.67 4.81 1.38
N LEU A 159 -11.61 5.55 1.72
CA LEU A 159 -11.72 6.95 2.18
C LEU A 159 -12.27 7.87 1.09
N SER A 160 -12.00 7.57 -0.18
CA SER A 160 -12.55 8.29 -1.35
C SER A 160 -14.05 8.02 -1.56
N ASN A 161 -14.58 7.00 -0.90
CA ASN A 161 -15.95 6.53 -1.05
C ASN A 161 -16.60 6.30 0.33
N PRO A 162 -16.73 7.35 1.16
CA PRO A 162 -17.30 7.22 2.50
C PRO A 162 -18.75 6.73 2.44
N ARG A 163 -19.10 5.82 3.35
CA ARG A 163 -20.42 5.17 3.47
C ARG A 163 -20.90 4.46 2.20
N LYS A 164 -19.99 4.09 1.32
CA LYS A 164 -20.30 3.29 0.13
C LYS A 164 -19.75 1.89 0.29
N ASP A 165 -20.63 0.94 -0.02
CA ASP A 165 -20.29 -0.47 -0.01
C ASP A 165 -19.62 -0.88 -1.31
N LEU A 166 -18.31 -1.12 -1.21
CA LEU A 166 -17.47 -1.53 -2.33
C LEU A 166 -17.27 -3.04 -2.29
N PHE A 167 -17.72 -3.74 -3.33
CA PHE A 167 -17.52 -5.19 -3.39
C PHE A 167 -16.03 -5.52 -3.56
N CYS A 168 -15.55 -6.47 -2.78
CA CYS A 168 -14.14 -6.83 -2.74
C CYS A 168 -13.52 -7.16 -4.11
N LEU A 169 -14.27 -7.80 -5.01
CA LEU A 169 -13.77 -8.11 -6.37
C LEU A 169 -13.65 -6.87 -7.25
N ASP A 170 -14.52 -5.87 -7.07
CA ASP A 170 -14.42 -4.62 -7.83
C ASP A 170 -13.19 -3.84 -7.41
N ILE A 171 -12.90 -3.81 -6.11
CA ILE A 171 -11.67 -3.20 -5.61
C ILE A 171 -10.44 -3.93 -6.17
N LEU A 172 -10.47 -5.26 -6.27
CA LEU A 172 -9.38 -6.01 -6.90
C LEU A 172 -9.20 -5.66 -8.37
N LYS A 173 -10.28 -5.39 -9.12
CA LYS A 173 -10.22 -4.94 -10.52
C LYS A 173 -9.56 -3.56 -10.67
N GLN A 174 -9.57 -2.75 -9.61
CA GLN A 174 -8.92 -1.42 -9.59
C GLN A 174 -7.44 -1.48 -9.17
N GLU A 175 -6.92 -2.63 -8.72
CA GLU A 175 -5.49 -2.76 -8.37
C GLU A 175 -4.60 -2.40 -9.56
N GLY A 176 -3.62 -1.52 -9.33
CA GLY A 176 -2.66 -1.09 -10.36
C GLY A 176 -3.19 -0.07 -11.38
N LYS A 177 -4.45 0.40 -11.26
CA LYS A 177 -5.01 1.45 -12.14
C LYS A 177 -4.96 2.83 -11.49
N ASN A 178 -5.88 3.10 -10.56
CA ASN A 178 -5.99 4.37 -9.86
C ASN A 178 -6.38 4.13 -8.39
N PRO A 179 -5.49 4.43 -7.42
CA PRO A 179 -5.75 4.20 -6.00
C PRO A 179 -6.70 5.24 -5.36
N ILE A 180 -7.17 6.24 -6.12
CA ILE A 180 -8.05 7.34 -5.66
C ILE A 180 -9.36 7.39 -6.49
N ALA A 181 -9.73 6.31 -7.16
CA ALA A 181 -10.92 6.29 -8.02
C ALA A 181 -12.21 6.53 -7.22
N LYS A 182 -13.09 7.39 -7.72
CA LYS A 182 -14.45 7.52 -7.19
C LYS A 182 -15.30 6.34 -7.67
N PHE A 183 -16.33 5.96 -6.90
CA PHE A 183 -17.20 4.81 -7.21
C PHE A 183 -17.74 4.80 -8.64
N ASN A 184 -18.08 5.96 -9.19
CA ASN A 184 -18.61 6.14 -10.55
C ASN A 184 -17.55 6.04 -11.66
N GLU A 185 -16.27 6.00 -11.32
CA GLU A 185 -15.13 5.90 -12.24
C GLU A 185 -14.61 4.47 -12.36
N PHE A 186 -15.24 3.51 -11.68
CA PHE A 186 -14.89 2.10 -11.79
C PHE A 186 -15.24 1.65 -13.22
N GLU A 187 -14.30 1.01 -13.91
CA GLU A 187 -14.55 0.41 -15.23
C GLU A 187 -15.61 -0.71 -15.12
N ASP A 188 -16.86 -0.32 -15.35
CA ASP A 188 -18.01 -1.21 -15.51
C ASP A 188 -17.93 -1.89 -16.90
N GLU A 189 -17.35 -3.09 -16.99
CA GLU A 189 -17.69 -3.97 -18.10
C GLU A 189 -19.08 -4.58 -17.85
N VAL A 190 -20.09 -3.86 -18.37
CA VAL A 190 -21.46 -4.27 -18.73
C VAL A 190 -22.15 -5.26 -17.80
N ILE A 191 -22.90 -4.72 -16.84
CA ILE A 191 -24.09 -5.36 -16.26
C ILE A 191 -25.17 -4.29 -16.10
N ASP A 192 -26.41 -4.72 -16.24
CA ASP A 192 -27.58 -3.98 -15.80
C ASP A 192 -27.46 -3.54 -14.32
N LYS A 193 -27.17 -2.24 -14.13
CA LYS A 193 -26.86 -1.62 -12.83
C LYS A 193 -27.96 -1.82 -11.78
N GLU A 194 -29.20 -1.99 -12.22
CA GLU A 194 -30.35 -2.19 -11.34
C GLU A 194 -30.36 -3.59 -10.73
N THR A 195 -30.10 -4.62 -11.55
CA THR A 195 -30.04 -6.01 -11.10
C THR A 195 -28.84 -6.27 -10.19
N GLU A 196 -27.71 -5.62 -10.48
CA GLU A 196 -26.53 -5.67 -9.64
C GLU A 196 -26.75 -5.00 -8.28
N ALA A 197 -27.32 -3.79 -8.25
CA ALA A 197 -27.65 -3.11 -7.00
C ALA A 197 -28.59 -3.94 -6.11
N ALA A 198 -29.61 -4.57 -6.71
CA ALA A 198 -30.55 -5.45 -5.98
C ALA A 198 -29.86 -6.72 -5.45
N CYS A 199 -28.91 -7.30 -6.19
CA CYS A 199 -28.13 -8.43 -5.70
C CYS A 199 -27.13 -8.04 -4.60
N ARG A 200 -26.58 -6.82 -4.66
CA ARG A 200 -25.69 -6.28 -3.62
C ARG A 200 -26.43 -6.06 -2.30
N GLU A 201 -27.62 -5.46 -2.36
CA GLU A 201 -28.44 -5.24 -1.17
C GLU A 201 -28.80 -6.56 -0.47
N LYS A 202 -29.26 -7.56 -1.23
CA LYS A 202 -29.56 -8.88 -0.69
C LYS A 202 -28.35 -9.62 -0.12
N LEU A 203 -27.15 -9.39 -0.68
CA LEU A 203 -25.94 -9.98 -0.13
C LEU A 203 -25.62 -9.36 1.24
N ARG A 204 -25.76 -8.02 1.39
CA ARG A 204 -25.62 -7.35 2.70
C ARG A 204 -26.62 -7.89 3.72
N GLU A 205 -27.91 -7.97 3.37
CA GLU A 205 -28.95 -8.52 4.24
C GLU A 205 -28.59 -9.93 4.74
N TYR A 206 -28.15 -10.82 3.85
CA TYR A 206 -27.76 -12.17 4.24
C TYR A 206 -26.48 -12.23 5.08
N GLU A 207 -25.52 -11.33 4.88
CA GLU A 207 -24.32 -11.24 5.73
C GLU A 207 -24.68 -10.77 7.15
N GLU A 208 -25.53 -9.76 7.29
CA GLU A 208 -26.04 -9.28 8.58
C GLU A 208 -26.82 -10.38 9.30
N GLU A 209 -27.75 -11.05 8.60
CA GLU A 209 -28.50 -12.16 9.18
C GLU A 209 -27.60 -13.34 9.59
N LEU A 210 -26.50 -13.59 8.86
CA LEU A 210 -25.54 -14.64 9.18
C LEU A 210 -24.73 -14.30 10.43
N GLU A 211 -24.30 -13.05 10.57
CA GLU A 211 -23.58 -12.57 11.75
C GLU A 211 -24.48 -12.59 12.99
N ASP A 212 -25.73 -12.16 12.87
CA ASP A 212 -26.75 -12.28 13.91
C ASP A 212 -26.99 -13.75 14.30
N ALA A 213 -27.11 -14.66 13.33
CA ALA A 213 -27.30 -16.07 13.59
C ALA A 213 -26.08 -16.70 14.29
N ARG A 214 -24.85 -16.28 13.96
CA ARG A 214 -23.62 -16.68 14.66
C ARG A 214 -23.61 -16.17 16.10
N ASN A 215 -23.97 -14.91 16.32
CA ASN A 215 -24.05 -14.32 17.65
C ASN A 215 -25.07 -15.03 18.55
N CYS A 216 -26.16 -15.53 17.98
CA CYS A 216 -27.17 -16.31 18.70
C CYS A 216 -26.90 -17.82 18.75
N ASN A 217 -25.82 -18.34 18.15
CA ASN A 217 -25.55 -19.76 17.96
C ASN A 217 -26.72 -20.54 17.30
N ASP A 218 -27.47 -19.90 16.41
CA ASP A 218 -28.60 -20.53 15.69
C ASP A 218 -28.11 -21.22 14.41
N TYR A 219 -27.59 -22.44 14.59
CA TYR A 219 -27.10 -23.27 13.48
C TYR A 219 -28.17 -23.56 12.40
N GLY A 220 -29.45 -23.64 12.79
CA GLY A 220 -30.54 -23.90 11.84
C GLY A 220 -30.81 -22.70 10.92
N ARG A 221 -30.59 -21.48 11.42
CA ARG A 221 -30.65 -20.26 10.61
C ARG A 221 -29.39 -20.11 9.73
N ILE A 222 -28.21 -20.44 10.25
CA ILE A 222 -26.95 -20.46 9.48
C ILE A 222 -27.08 -21.39 8.25
N ASP A 223 -27.53 -22.63 8.44
CA ASP A 223 -27.67 -23.62 7.36
C ASP A 223 -28.67 -23.18 6.26
N LYS A 224 -29.62 -22.30 6.58
CA LYS A 224 -30.59 -21.76 5.62
C LYS A 224 -30.07 -20.54 4.87
N ILE A 225 -29.22 -19.73 5.50
CA ILE A 225 -28.69 -18.49 4.92
C ILE A 225 -27.47 -18.79 4.03
N GLN A 226 -26.58 -19.70 4.47
CA GLN A 226 -25.34 -20.01 3.77
C GLN A 226 -25.55 -20.37 2.28
N PRO A 227 -26.53 -21.22 1.88
CA PRO A 227 -26.75 -21.56 0.48
C PRO A 227 -27.29 -20.38 -0.36
N LYS A 228 -28.11 -19.51 0.26
CA LYS A 228 -28.64 -18.31 -0.41
C LYS A 228 -27.52 -17.29 -0.69
N LEU A 229 -26.61 -17.16 0.27
CA LEU A 229 -25.43 -16.31 0.18
C LEU A 229 -24.50 -16.80 -0.94
N GLU A 230 -24.23 -18.10 -1.02
CA GLU A 230 -23.45 -18.67 -2.13
C GLU A 230 -24.12 -18.52 -3.50
N HIS A 231 -25.45 -18.65 -3.58
CA HIS A 231 -26.17 -18.45 -4.82
C HIS A 231 -26.05 -17.01 -5.37
N ILE A 232 -26.17 -16.00 -4.49
CA ILE A 232 -26.01 -14.59 -4.89
C ILE A 232 -24.56 -14.29 -5.28
N LYS A 233 -23.57 -14.85 -4.56
CA LYS A 233 -22.15 -14.74 -4.94
C LYS A 233 -21.89 -15.28 -6.34
N GLU A 234 -22.39 -16.48 -6.64
CA GLU A 234 -22.24 -17.07 -7.97
C GLU A 234 -22.90 -16.23 -9.06
N TYR A 235 -24.06 -15.64 -8.76
CA TYR A 235 -24.78 -14.77 -9.67
C TYR A 235 -23.97 -13.51 -9.99
N LEU A 236 -23.46 -12.82 -8.97
CA LEU A 236 -22.60 -11.63 -9.12
C LEU A 236 -21.30 -11.94 -9.88
N LEU A 237 -20.67 -13.10 -9.60
CA LEU A 237 -19.49 -13.57 -10.33
C LEU A 237 -19.77 -13.75 -11.82
N LYS A 238 -20.87 -14.44 -12.17
CA LYS A 238 -21.27 -14.69 -13.57
C LYS A 238 -21.66 -13.39 -14.28
N ALA A 239 -22.35 -12.50 -13.59
CA ALA A 239 -22.75 -11.22 -14.13
C ALA A 239 -21.52 -10.34 -14.44
N SER A 240 -20.48 -10.36 -13.60
CA SER A 240 -19.23 -9.58 -13.73
C SER A 240 -18.30 -9.89 -14.92
N GLY A 241 -18.78 -10.60 -15.95
CA GLY A 241 -18.08 -10.82 -17.22
C GLY A 241 -16.97 -11.87 -17.18
N TYR A 242 -16.93 -12.70 -16.13
CA TYR A 242 -15.78 -13.57 -15.86
C TYR A 242 -15.73 -14.82 -16.77
N ASN A 243 -15.36 -14.63 -18.04
CA ASN A 243 -15.21 -15.71 -19.02
C ASN A 243 -13.82 -16.37 -18.93
N GLY A 244 -13.61 -17.18 -17.90
CA GLY A 244 -12.79 -18.40 -17.96
C GLY A 244 -11.28 -18.33 -18.17
N ARG A 245 -10.61 -17.18 -18.24
CA ARG A 245 -9.14 -17.13 -18.47
C ARG A 245 -8.39 -16.12 -17.62
N THR A 246 -8.47 -16.23 -16.29
CA THR A 246 -7.38 -15.84 -15.38
C THR A 246 -7.58 -16.52 -14.03
N ARG A 247 -6.47 -16.85 -13.35
CA ARG A 247 -6.30 -17.82 -12.24
C ARG A 247 -7.53 -17.96 -11.33
N LYS A 248 -7.89 -19.21 -10.99
CA LYS A 248 -8.93 -19.62 -10.01
C LYS A 248 -8.91 -18.87 -8.64
N PHE A 249 -7.85 -18.12 -8.34
CA PHE A 249 -7.71 -17.30 -7.14
C PHE A 249 -8.39 -15.92 -7.21
N GLY A 250 -8.63 -15.36 -8.41
CA GLY A 250 -9.28 -14.04 -8.56
C GLY A 250 -10.82 -14.07 -8.50
N ASN A 251 -11.43 -15.24 -8.51
CA ASN A 251 -12.88 -15.43 -8.68
C ASN A 251 -13.57 -15.91 -7.41
N ASP A 252 -12.87 -15.87 -6.28
CA ASP A 252 -13.40 -16.31 -4.98
C ASP A 252 -13.54 -15.08 -4.08
N PRO A 253 -14.77 -14.54 -3.96
CA PRO A 253 -15.07 -13.37 -3.13
C PRO A 253 -14.57 -13.49 -1.69
N GLU A 254 -14.57 -14.69 -1.11
CA GLU A 254 -14.11 -14.91 0.26
C GLU A 254 -12.59 -14.85 0.35
N LYS A 255 -11.87 -15.47 -0.60
CA LYS A 255 -10.40 -15.31 -0.66
C LYS A 255 -9.99 -13.86 -0.93
N ALA A 256 -10.72 -13.16 -1.81
CA ALA A 256 -10.51 -11.74 -2.06
C ALA A 256 -10.68 -10.92 -0.79
N ARG A 257 -11.80 -11.12 -0.08
CA ARG A 257 -12.08 -10.48 1.21
C ARG A 257 -10.97 -10.71 2.22
N ILE A 258 -10.52 -11.96 2.40
CA ILE A 258 -9.44 -12.31 3.34
C ILE A 258 -8.12 -11.60 2.96
N ARG A 259 -7.72 -11.65 1.68
CA ARG A 259 -6.49 -10.99 1.20
C ARG A 259 -6.53 -9.48 1.45
N MET A 260 -7.66 -8.86 1.16
CA MET A 260 -7.89 -7.44 1.37
C MET A 260 -7.87 -7.07 2.84
N THR A 261 -8.64 -7.78 3.66
CA THR A 261 -8.69 -7.61 5.13
C THR A 261 -7.28 -7.67 5.73
N ASN A 262 -6.49 -8.68 5.35
CA ASN A 262 -5.14 -8.85 5.87
C ASN A 262 -4.22 -7.69 5.47
N SER A 263 -4.32 -7.19 4.24
CA SER A 263 -3.50 -6.05 3.81
C SER A 263 -3.87 -4.75 4.51
N ILE A 264 -5.17 -4.46 4.66
CA ILE A 264 -5.67 -3.23 5.29
C ILE A 264 -5.25 -3.25 6.76
N ARG A 265 -5.49 -4.36 7.46
CA ARG A 265 -5.07 -4.53 8.86
C ARG A 265 -3.56 -4.46 9.04
N ARG A 266 -2.77 -4.98 8.10
CA ARG A 266 -1.30 -4.86 8.14
C ARG A 266 -0.87 -3.40 8.02
N THR A 267 -1.48 -2.64 7.10
CA THR A 267 -1.20 -1.21 6.94
C THR A 267 -1.60 -0.42 8.19
N ILE A 268 -2.81 -0.62 8.72
CA ILE A 268 -3.26 0.06 9.96
C ILE A 268 -2.35 -0.26 11.16
N LYS A 269 -1.76 -1.46 11.20
CA LYS A 269 -0.81 -1.88 12.24
C LYS A 269 0.66 -1.52 11.94
N SER A 270 0.95 -0.80 10.85
CA SER A 270 2.32 -0.41 10.54
C SER A 270 2.86 0.56 11.59
N LYS A 271 4.20 0.63 11.71
CA LYS A 271 4.87 1.57 12.63
C LYS A 271 4.54 3.03 12.27
N ASP A 272 4.40 3.30 10.98
CA ASP A 272 4.14 4.62 10.43
C ASP A 272 2.75 5.15 10.81
N ILE A 273 1.70 4.33 10.70
CA ILE A 273 0.35 4.70 11.17
C ILE A 273 0.30 4.75 12.69
N ALA A 274 1.06 3.90 13.38
CA ALA A 274 1.14 3.92 14.83
C ALA A 274 1.78 5.21 15.41
N LYS A 275 2.45 6.03 14.60
CA LYS A 275 2.92 7.37 15.00
C LYS A 275 1.77 8.31 15.40
N ILE A 276 0.57 8.11 14.83
CA ILE A 276 -0.65 8.85 15.15
C ILE A 276 -1.69 7.87 15.72
N PRO A 277 -1.74 7.66 17.05
CA PRO A 277 -2.64 6.69 17.67
C PRO A 277 -4.12 6.92 17.37
N GLU A 278 -4.52 8.19 17.23
CA GLU A 278 -5.89 8.61 16.93
C GLU A 278 -6.32 8.17 15.51
N LEU A 279 -5.45 8.38 14.51
CA LEU A 279 -5.63 7.90 13.14
C LEU A 279 -5.79 6.38 13.10
N LYS A 280 -4.90 5.67 13.78
CA LYS A 280 -4.97 4.20 13.85
C LYS A 280 -6.31 3.74 14.40
N ARG A 281 -6.71 4.30 15.55
CA ARG A 281 -7.99 3.96 16.21
C ARG A 281 -9.18 4.29 15.33
N HIS A 282 -9.12 5.42 14.63
CA HIS A 282 -10.14 5.84 13.69
C HIS A 282 -10.30 4.82 12.56
N LEU A 283 -9.22 4.46 11.86
CA LEU A 283 -9.26 3.51 10.74
C LEU A 283 -9.69 2.11 11.19
N ASP A 284 -9.23 1.63 12.35
CA ASP A 284 -9.63 0.32 12.90
C ASP A 284 -11.13 0.23 13.20
N LYS A 285 -11.76 1.34 13.60
CA LYS A 285 -13.19 1.39 13.95
C LYS A 285 -14.11 1.65 12.76
N SER A 286 -13.64 2.44 11.80
CA SER A 286 -14.44 2.96 10.70
C SER A 286 -14.39 2.10 9.44
N ILE A 287 -13.37 1.25 9.27
CA ILE A 287 -13.28 0.37 8.10
C ILE A 287 -13.89 -0.99 8.40
N ASN A 288 -15.01 -1.29 7.74
CA ASN A 288 -15.60 -2.62 7.71
C ASN A 288 -14.99 -3.44 6.56
N THR A 289 -14.53 -4.66 6.88
CA THR A 289 -13.88 -5.58 5.94
C THR A 289 -14.73 -6.84 5.65
N ALA A 290 -16.06 -6.66 5.57
CA ALA A 290 -16.99 -7.66 5.02
C ALA A 290 -16.80 -7.83 3.50
N GLN A 291 -17.64 -8.62 2.83
CA GLN A 291 -17.52 -8.77 1.37
C GLN A 291 -17.77 -7.45 0.62
N PHE A 292 -18.67 -6.63 1.16
CA PHE A 292 -18.70 -5.20 0.90
C PHE A 292 -17.83 -4.48 1.91
N MET A 293 -16.74 -3.93 1.42
CA MET A 293 -15.86 -3.11 2.22
C MET A 293 -16.36 -1.68 2.21
N CYS A 294 -16.43 -1.10 3.39
CA CYS A 294 -16.99 0.22 3.58
C CYS A 294 -16.16 0.98 4.61
N TYR A 295 -15.99 2.28 4.36
CA TYR A 295 -15.51 3.22 5.35
C TYR A 295 -16.72 3.98 5.90
N ASP A 296 -17.15 3.61 7.10
CA ASP A 296 -18.28 4.20 7.82
C ASP A 296 -17.82 4.76 9.17
N PRO A 297 -17.36 6.03 9.18
CA PRO A 297 -16.89 6.65 10.42
C PRO A 297 -18.07 7.14 11.28
N GLU A 298 -17.92 7.03 12.61
CA GLU A 298 -18.91 7.54 13.59
C GLU A 298 -19.22 9.04 13.39
N ARG A 299 -18.21 9.81 12.96
CA ARG A 299 -18.33 11.22 12.56
C ARG A 299 -17.79 11.39 11.16
N GLU A 300 -18.45 12.23 10.38
CA GLU A 300 -18.00 12.51 9.02
C GLU A 300 -16.66 13.25 9.07
N ILE A 301 -15.64 12.66 8.44
CA ILE A 301 -14.32 13.25 8.31
C ILE A 301 -14.15 13.68 6.85
N PRO A 302 -13.97 14.99 6.58
CA PRO A 302 -13.83 15.52 5.23
C PRO A 302 -12.42 15.26 4.70
N TRP A 303 -12.11 14.00 4.39
CA TRP A 303 -10.83 13.63 3.81
C TRP A 303 -10.64 14.31 2.45
N LYS A 304 -9.59 15.12 2.34
CA LYS A 304 -9.07 15.57 1.07
C LYS A 304 -8.11 14.53 0.55
N ILE A 305 -8.41 13.92 -0.59
CA ILE A 305 -7.57 12.87 -1.17
C ILE A 305 -7.06 13.35 -2.51
N ILE A 306 -5.74 13.46 -2.65
CA ILE A 306 -5.09 14.06 -3.81
C ILE A 306 -3.97 13.19 -4.34
N LYS A 307 -3.75 13.24 -5.65
CA LYS A 307 -2.58 12.70 -6.33
C LYS A 307 -1.74 13.87 -6.78
N LYS A 308 -0.45 13.92 -6.40
CA LYS A 308 0.44 15.05 -6.71
C LYS A 308 0.65 15.30 -8.22
N SER A 309 0.18 14.40 -9.08
CA SER A 309 0.16 14.57 -10.55
C SER A 309 -0.86 15.59 -11.08
N ASP A 310 -1.83 16.03 -10.27
CA ASP A 310 -2.92 16.91 -10.72
C ASP A 310 -2.68 18.41 -10.41
N VAL A 311 -1.45 18.81 -10.13
CA VAL A 311 -1.08 20.24 -10.17
C VAL A 311 -0.60 20.54 -11.60
N THR A 312 -1.53 21.04 -12.41
CA THR A 312 -1.24 21.68 -13.71
C THR A 312 -0.58 23.02 -13.48
#